data_AF-A0A9E4KET3-F1
#
_entry.id   AF-A0A9E4KET3-F1
#
_cell.length_a   1.000
_cell.length_b   1.000
_cell.length_c   1.000
_cell.angle_alpha   90.00
_cell.angle_beta   90.00
_cell.angle_gamma   90.00
#
_symmetry.space_group_name_H-M   'P 1'
#
loop_
_entity.id
_entity.type
_entity.pdbx_description
1 polymer ?
#
loop_
_entity_poly.entity_id
_entity_poly.type
_entity_poly.pdbx_seq_one_letter_code
_entity_poly.pdbx_strand_id
1 'polypeptide(L)'
;MDHSTQFDLELIGKYNQTGPRYTSYPTAVQFEEKYDDAEYRRIAQQSNASGSPLSLYFHIPFCDTVCFYCACNKVATKDRTMAAGYLARV
;
A
#
# COMPACT_ATOMS: atom_id res chain seq x y z
N MET A 1 27.35 16.45 14.22
CA MET A 1 27.70 15.51 13.14
C MET A 1 27.12 16.12 11.87
N ASP A 2 27.98 16.41 10.90
CA ASP A 2 27.52 16.93 9.61
C ASP A 2 26.86 15.77 8.85
N HIS A 3 25.54 15.86 8.65
CA HIS A 3 24.74 14.87 7.94
C HIS A 3 24.48 15.30 6.49
N SER A 4 25.44 16.00 5.86
CA SER A 4 25.35 16.32 4.44
C SER A 4 25.31 15.04 3.60
N THR A 5 24.29 14.89 2.77
CA THR A 5 24.24 13.80 1.79
C THR A 5 25.35 14.01 0.75
N GLN A 6 26.33 13.09 0.71
CA GLN A 6 27.37 13.10 -0.31
C GLN A 6 26.87 12.41 -1.58
N PHE A 7 27.03 13.08 -2.73
CA PHE A 7 26.64 12.54 -4.02
C PHE A 7 27.80 11.75 -4.65
N ASP A 8 27.82 10.43 -4.42
CA ASP A 8 28.84 9.50 -4.93
C ASP A 8 28.28 8.65 -6.08
N LEU A 9 28.70 8.98 -7.31
CA LEU A 9 28.24 8.30 -8.53
C LEU A 9 28.70 6.84 -8.62
N GLU A 10 29.87 6.50 -8.10
CA GLU A 10 30.38 5.13 -8.13
C GLU A 10 29.55 4.24 -7.19
N LEU A 11 29.25 4.76 -6.00
CA LEU A 11 28.42 4.06 -5.02
C LEU A 11 26.98 3.88 -5.51
N ILE A 12 26.39 4.93 -6.09
CA ILE A 12 25.05 4.85 -6.70
C ILE A 12 25.06 3.80 -7.82
N GLY A 13 26.07 3.83 -8.70
CA GLY A 13 26.21 2.85 -9.77
C GLY A 13 26.31 1.40 -9.25
N LYS A 14 27.07 1.17 -8.18
CA LYS A 14 27.24 -0.15 -7.55
C LYS A 14 25.92 -0.75 -7.02
N TYR A 15 25.04 0.09 -6.46
CA TYR A 15 23.79 -0.34 -5.80
C TYR A 15 22.52 -0.07 -6.60
N ASN A 16 22.62 0.46 -7.83
CA ASN A 16 21.49 0.61 -8.75
C ASN A 16 21.05 -0.77 -9.29
N GLN A 17 20.47 -1.58 -8.42
CA GLN A 17 20.03 -2.95 -8.68
C GLN A 17 18.57 -3.12 -8.27
N THR A 18 17.91 -4.15 -8.81
CA THR A 18 16.56 -4.51 -8.39
C THR A 18 16.57 -4.94 -6.92
N GLY A 19 15.87 -4.19 -6.06
CA GLY A 19 15.73 -4.50 -4.64
C GLY A 19 14.27 -4.71 -4.23
N PRO A 20 14.03 -5.37 -3.08
CA PRO A 20 12.68 -5.47 -2.52
C PRO A 20 12.15 -4.08 -2.18
N ARG A 21 10.86 -3.86 -2.45
CA ARG A 21 10.16 -2.63 -2.04
C ARG A 21 9.79 -2.74 -0.56
N TYR A 22 10.48 -1.99 0.29
CA TYR A 22 10.17 -1.90 1.71
C TYR A 22 9.06 -0.88 1.99
N THR A 23 7.82 -1.25 1.68
CA THR A 23 6.63 -0.43 2.01
C THR A 23 6.05 -0.76 3.38
N SER A 24 6.40 -1.91 3.95
CA SER A 24 5.99 -2.40 5.27
C SER A 24 6.97 -3.49 5.74
N TYR A 25 6.96 -3.78 7.04
CA TYR A 25 7.70 -4.88 7.62
C TYR A 25 6.83 -5.64 8.65
N PRO A 26 6.65 -6.97 8.52
CA PRO A 26 7.05 -7.80 7.37
C PRO A 26 6.38 -7.38 6.06
N THR A 27 6.97 -7.77 4.93
CA THR A 27 6.46 -7.40 3.59
C THR A 27 5.22 -8.22 3.21
N ALA A 28 4.43 -7.74 2.23
CA ALA A 28 3.19 -8.40 1.79
C ALA A 28 3.38 -9.85 1.28
N VAL A 29 4.59 -10.24 0.85
CA VAL A 29 4.90 -11.62 0.47
C VAL A 29 4.86 -12.60 1.65
N GLN A 30 4.80 -12.08 2.88
CA GLN A 30 4.64 -12.87 4.10
C GLN A 30 3.17 -13.02 4.52
N PHE A 31 2.21 -12.52 3.73
CA PHE A 31 0.79 -12.71 4.03
C PHE A 31 0.42 -14.18 3.82
N GLU A 32 -0.33 -14.73 4.77
CA GLU A 32 -0.75 -16.13 4.78
C GLU A 32 -2.28 -16.23 4.82
N GLU A 33 -2.84 -17.22 4.12
CA GLU A 33 -4.30 -17.45 4.08
C GLU A 33 -4.89 -17.93 5.42
N LYS A 34 -4.04 -18.33 6.38
CA LYS A 34 -4.46 -18.74 7.72
C LYS A 34 -4.95 -17.57 8.59
N TYR A 35 -4.74 -16.33 8.15
CA TYR A 35 -5.21 -15.16 8.89
C TYR A 35 -6.73 -15.03 8.73
N ASP A 36 -7.44 -15.17 9.85
CA ASP A 36 -8.91 -15.26 9.87
C ASP A 36 -9.59 -14.10 10.60
N ASP A 37 -10.93 -14.12 10.62
CA ASP A 37 -11.75 -13.11 11.27
C ASP A 37 -11.54 -13.07 12.80
N ALA A 38 -11.28 -14.22 13.44
CA ALA A 38 -11.07 -14.28 14.88
C ALA A 38 -9.77 -13.56 15.28
N GLU A 39 -8.70 -13.80 14.54
CA GLU A 39 -7.41 -13.14 14.72
C GLU A 39 -7.51 -11.63 14.42
N TYR A 40 -8.23 -11.24 13.37
CA TYR A 40 -8.50 -9.84 13.07
C TYR A 40 -9.20 -9.11 14.21
N ARG A 41 -10.30 -9.66 14.74
CA ARG A 41 -11.04 -9.07 15.86
C ARG A 41 -10.17 -8.92 17.10
N ARG A 42 -9.36 -9.94 17.41
CA ARG A 42 -8.43 -9.92 18.55
C ARG A 42 -7.42 -8.78 18.44
N ILE A 43 -6.80 -8.61 17.27
CA ILE A 43 -5.82 -7.54 17.03
C ILE A 43 -6.48 -6.16 17.04
N ALA A 44 -7.67 -6.03 16.45
CA ALA A 44 -8.42 -4.76 16.45
C ALA A 44 -8.77 -4.31 17.88
N GLN A 45 -9.20 -5.25 18.75
CA GLN A 45 -9.45 -4.96 20.16
C GLN A 45 -8.18 -4.50 20.89
N GLN A 46 -7.05 -5.15 20.64
CA GLN A 46 -5.75 -4.75 21.21
C GLN A 46 -5.32 -3.36 20.73
N SER A 47 -5.50 -3.04 19.45
CA SER A 47 -5.21 -1.71 18.90
C SER A 47 -6.12 -0.63 19.48
N ASN A 48 -7.40 -0.92 19.71
CA ASN A 48 -8.31 0.04 20.36
C ASN A 48 -7.89 0.30 21.81
N ALA A 49 -7.42 -0.72 22.52
CA ALA A 49 -6.97 -0.60 23.90
C ALA A 49 -5.65 0.19 24.05
N SER A 50 -4.84 0.33 22.98
CA SER A 50 -3.60 1.11 23.02
C SER A 50 -3.83 2.62 23.06
N GLY A 51 -5.05 3.09 22.75
CA GLY A 51 -5.38 4.52 22.70
C GLY A 51 -4.76 5.26 21.49
N SER A 52 -4.24 4.52 20.51
CA SER A 52 -3.67 5.13 19.30
C SER A 52 -4.78 5.82 18.46
N PRO A 53 -4.51 6.98 17.83
CA PRO A 53 -5.45 7.60 16.92
C PRO A 53 -5.80 6.68 15.73
N LEU A 54 -7.06 6.74 15.29
CA LEU A 54 -7.53 5.98 14.15
C LEU A 54 -7.18 6.68 12.83
N SER A 55 -6.59 5.92 11.90
CA SER A 55 -6.39 6.32 10.50
C SER A 55 -7.24 5.44 9.59
N LEU A 56 -7.95 6.05 8.64
CA LEU A 56 -8.84 5.34 7.71
C LEU A 56 -8.29 5.43 6.28
N TYR A 57 -8.27 4.29 5.58
CA TYR A 57 -7.84 4.19 4.19
C TYR A 57 -8.99 3.63 3.33
N PHE A 58 -9.28 4.31 2.22
CA PHE A 58 -10.26 3.88 1.22
C PHE A 58 -9.58 3.76 -0.14
N HIS A 59 -9.67 2.59 -0.77
CA HIS A 59 -9.06 2.35 -2.07
C HIS A 59 -10.04 2.61 -3.20
N ILE A 60 -9.95 3.76 -3.89
CA ILE A 60 -10.76 4.05 -5.08
C ILE A 60 -10.00 3.59 -6.33
N PRO A 61 -10.43 2.50 -7.01
CA PRO A 61 -9.61 1.86 -8.03
C PRO A 61 -9.79 2.47 -9.43
N PHE A 62 -10.67 3.44 -9.64
CA PHE A 62 -11.07 3.83 -11.00
C PHE A 62 -10.16 4.90 -11.61
N CYS A 63 -9.71 4.68 -12.84
CA CYS A 63 -8.98 5.67 -13.63
C CYS A 63 -9.65 5.85 -14.99
N ASP A 64 -9.87 7.08 -15.43
CA ASP A 64 -10.47 7.38 -16.75
C ASP A 64 -9.51 7.08 -17.91
N THR A 65 -8.20 7.29 -17.69
CA THR A 65 -7.16 7.14 -18.71
C THR A 65 -6.15 6.08 -18.30
N VAL A 66 -5.66 5.32 -19.30
CA VAL A 66 -4.58 4.35 -19.11
C VAL A 66 -3.23 5.06 -19.17
N CYS A 67 -2.50 5.02 -18.06
CA CYS A 67 -1.08 5.38 -18.03
C CYS A 67 -0.24 4.12 -18.19
N PHE A 68 0.58 4.03 -19.26
CA PHE A 68 1.36 2.83 -19.57
C PHE A 68 2.46 2.51 -18.54
N TYR A 69 2.87 3.48 -17.72
CA TYR A 69 3.84 3.28 -16.63
C TYR A 69 3.19 2.87 -15.29
N CYS A 70 1.85 2.88 -15.20
CA CYS A 70 1.15 2.70 -13.93
C CYS A 70 1.00 1.22 -13.56
N ALA A 71 1.49 0.86 -12.37
CA ALA A 71 1.39 -0.48 -11.77
C ALA A 71 0.53 -0.52 -10.49
N CYS A 72 -0.32 0.49 -10.28
CA CYS A 72 -1.22 0.53 -9.13
C CYS A 72 -2.32 -0.54 -9.26
N ASN A 73 -2.88 -0.98 -8.13
CA ASN A 73 -4.16 -1.68 -8.15
C ASN A 73 -5.22 -0.67 -8.64
N LYS A 74 -5.75 -0.89 -9.85
CA LYS A 74 -6.72 -0.01 -10.49
C LYS A 74 -7.53 -0.73 -11.57
N VAL A 75 -8.67 -0.16 -11.90
CA VAL A 75 -9.54 -0.47 -13.03
C VAL A 75 -9.58 0.76 -13.94
N ALA A 76 -8.99 0.66 -15.14
CA ALA A 76 -9.12 1.71 -16.14
C ALA A 76 -10.47 1.57 -16.86
N THR A 77 -11.33 2.57 -16.75
CA THR A 77 -12.70 2.53 -17.30
C THR A 77 -13.22 3.93 -17.59
N LYS A 78 -13.97 4.07 -18.67
CA LYS A 78 -14.76 5.28 -18.98
C LYS A 78 -16.18 5.21 -18.40
N ASP A 79 -16.60 4.03 -17.94
CA ASP A 79 -17.92 3.84 -17.37
C ASP A 79 -17.96 4.37 -15.93
N ARG A 80 -18.51 5.58 -15.78
CA ARG A 80 -18.65 6.23 -14.48
C ARG A 80 -19.69 5.57 -13.57
N THR A 81 -20.58 4.73 -14.11
CA THR A 81 -21.62 4.06 -13.32
C THR A 81 -21.04 3.01 -12.36
N MET A 82 -19.85 2.48 -12.67
CA MET A 82 -19.12 1.54 -11.80
C MET A 82 -18.81 2.13 -10.42
N ALA A 83 -18.56 3.44 -10.34
CA ALA A 83 -18.30 4.11 -9.07
C ALA A 83 -19.51 4.07 -8.12
N ALA A 84 -20.72 4.22 -8.66
CA ALA A 84 -21.94 4.13 -7.85
C ALA A 84 -22.13 2.73 -7.25
N GLY A 85 -21.92 1.68 -8.06
CA GLY A 85 -21.96 0.31 -7.58
C GLY A 85 -20.87 -0.01 -6.55
N TYR A 86 -19.69 0.59 -6.66
CA TYR A 86 -18.63 0.48 -5.67
C TYR A 86 -19.01 1.14 -4.33
N LEU A 87 -19.52 2.37 -4.37
CA LEU A 87 -19.93 3.11 -3.17
C LEU A 87 -21.13 2.47 -2.45
N ALA A 88 -22.02 1.79 -3.19
CA ALA A 88 -23.17 1.11 -2.61
C ALA A 88 -22.84 -0.24 -1.94
N ARG A 89 -21.63 -0.77 -2.15
CA ARG A 89 -21.15 -2.03 -1.52
C ARG A 89 -20.43 -1.80 -0.19
N VAL A 90 -20.18 -0.54 0.16
CA VAL A 90 -19.58 -0.14 1.44
C VAL A 90 -20.65 -0.09 2.52
#